data_AF-A0A8B7E7I9-F1
#
_entry.id   AF-A0A8B7E7I9-F1
#
_cell.length_a   1.000
_cell.length_b   1.000
_cell.length_c   1.000
_cell.angle_alpha   90.00
_cell.angle_beta   90.00
_cell.angle_gamma   90.00
#
_symmetry.space_group_name_H-M   'P 1'
#
loop_
_entity.id
_entity.type
_entity.pdbx_description
1 polymer ?
#
loop_
_entity_poly.entity_id
_entity_poly.type
_entity_poly.pdbx_seq_one_letter_code
_entity_poly.pdbx_strand_id
1 'polypeptide(L)'
;MDFCCVFNCTNRSENCTKSFFCIPTILLHHDEETKQLSTERKNKWFCAIKREDMNFDATHYRVCSDHFITGKPAKLFEKSHPDWIPNQSMGYEKKLTDISRHKRAIDRQLVRGVTDIIQKKEELQVVAAPPSVDLKDSVLYSINVI
;
A
#
# COMPACT_ATOMS: atom_id res chain seq x y z
N MET A 1 -7.40 -33.18 9.60
CA MET A 1 -8.57 -32.34 9.27
C MET A 1 -8.12 -30.90 9.32
N ASP A 2 -8.10 -30.23 8.18
CA ASP A 2 -7.64 -28.85 8.11
C ASP A 2 -8.86 -27.93 8.12
N PHE A 3 -8.99 -27.13 9.18
CA PHE A 3 -10.02 -26.11 9.30
C PHE A 3 -9.37 -24.73 9.23
N CYS A 4 -10.11 -23.74 8.71
CA CYS A 4 -9.62 -22.38 8.70
C CYS A 4 -9.61 -21.79 10.12
N CYS A 5 -8.47 -21.23 10.54
CA CYS A 5 -8.35 -20.62 11.86
C CYS A 5 -8.89 -19.18 11.93
N VAL A 6 -9.30 -18.57 10.82
CA VAL A 6 -9.89 -17.22 10.81
C VAL A 6 -11.22 -17.22 11.55
N PHE A 7 -11.48 -16.13 12.29
CA PHE A 7 -12.67 -15.98 13.12
C PHE A 7 -13.95 -16.15 12.28
N ASN A 8 -14.90 -16.93 12.80
CA ASN A 8 -16.19 -17.22 12.15
C ASN A 8 -16.11 -17.84 10.74
N CYS A 9 -14.95 -18.37 10.32
CA CYS A 9 -14.80 -19.10 9.07
C CYS A 9 -15.13 -20.58 9.27
N THR A 10 -16.10 -21.09 8.51
CA THR A 10 -16.57 -22.49 8.60
C THR A 10 -15.98 -23.40 7.52
N ASN A 11 -15.04 -22.89 6.72
CA ASN A 11 -14.38 -23.66 5.66
C ASN A 11 -13.50 -24.76 6.25
N ARG A 12 -13.69 -25.98 5.74
CA ARG A 12 -12.94 -27.19 6.10
C ARG A 12 -12.49 -27.89 4.83
N SER A 13 -11.33 -28.54 4.86
CA SER A 13 -10.81 -29.28 3.70
C SER A 13 -11.77 -30.34 3.15
N GLU A 14 -12.71 -30.81 3.97
CA GLU A 14 -13.68 -31.85 3.62
C GLU A 14 -14.94 -31.32 2.93
N ASN A 15 -15.30 -30.06 3.18
CA ASN A 15 -16.56 -29.48 2.71
C ASN A 15 -16.38 -28.41 1.64
N CYS A 16 -15.15 -28.11 1.23
CA CYS A 16 -14.88 -27.10 0.22
C CYS A 16 -13.68 -27.45 -0.67
N THR A 17 -13.69 -26.93 -1.90
CA THR A 17 -12.61 -27.08 -2.89
C THR A 17 -11.51 -26.01 -2.73
N LYS A 18 -11.48 -25.32 -1.59
CA LYS A 18 -10.56 -24.20 -1.34
C LYS A 18 -9.18 -24.71 -0.96
N SER A 19 -8.16 -23.97 -1.35
CA SER A 19 -6.79 -24.21 -0.87
C SER A 19 -6.63 -23.72 0.57
N PHE A 20 -5.85 -24.44 1.36
CA PHE A 20 -5.51 -24.12 2.75
C PHE A 20 -4.01 -23.87 2.86
N PHE A 21 -3.63 -22.75 3.46
CA PHE A 21 -2.24 -22.32 3.59
C PHE A 21 -1.81 -22.33 5.06
N CYS A 22 -0.62 -22.86 5.33
CA CYS A 22 -0.02 -22.85 6.65
C CYS A 22 0.31 -21.43 7.09
N ILE A 23 0.20 -21.16 8.38
CA ILE A 23 0.82 -19.97 8.96
C ILE A 23 2.33 -20.01 8.72
N PRO A 24 2.96 -18.89 8.29
CA PRO A 24 4.40 -18.82 8.07
C PRO A 24 5.22 -19.28 9.29
N THR A 25 6.25 -20.07 9.05
CA THR A 25 7.25 -20.44 10.06
C THR A 25 8.38 -19.42 10.10
N ILE A 26 9.05 -19.32 11.25
CA ILE A 26 10.25 -18.49 11.39
C ILE A 26 11.44 -19.29 10.87
N LEU A 27 12.19 -18.68 9.95
CA LEU A 27 13.33 -19.29 9.29
C LEU A 27 14.62 -19.02 10.08
N LEU A 28 14.86 -19.80 11.14
CA LEU A 28 15.94 -19.56 12.11
C LEU A 28 17.36 -19.79 11.58
N HIS A 29 17.53 -20.70 10.62
CA HIS A 29 18.84 -21.10 10.08
C HIS A 29 19.20 -20.42 8.75
N HIS A 30 18.47 -19.37 8.40
CA HIS A 30 18.71 -18.56 7.20
C HIS A 30 19.51 -17.29 7.55
N ASP A 31 19.74 -16.44 6.55
CA ASP A 31 20.25 -15.09 6.75
C ASP A 31 19.36 -14.28 7.70
N GLU A 32 19.98 -13.31 8.37
CA GLU A 32 19.33 -12.51 9.40
C GLU A 32 18.16 -11.69 8.84
N GLU A 33 18.24 -11.24 7.58
CA GLU A 33 17.15 -10.55 6.90
C GLU A 33 15.93 -11.47 6.70
N THR A 34 16.13 -12.68 6.17
CA THR A 34 15.07 -13.69 5.99
C THR A 34 14.44 -14.09 7.32
N LYS A 35 15.23 -14.23 8.38
CA LYS A 35 14.74 -14.49 9.74
C LYS A 35 13.86 -13.34 10.25
N GLN A 36 14.30 -12.10 10.07
CA GLN A 36 13.52 -10.91 10.45
C GLN A 36 12.22 -10.80 9.66
N LEU A 37 12.27 -10.99 8.34
CA LEU A 37 11.09 -10.96 7.47
C LEU A 37 10.08 -12.06 7.80
N SER A 38 10.56 -13.29 8.03
CA SER A 38 9.68 -14.41 8.39
C SER A 38 9.02 -14.21 9.76
N THR A 39 9.78 -13.66 10.72
CA THR A 39 9.25 -13.28 12.04
C THR A 39 8.19 -12.18 11.93
N GLU A 40 8.48 -11.10 11.19
CA GLU A 40 7.52 -10.01 10.96
C GLU A 40 6.25 -10.55 10.29
N ARG A 41 6.41 -11.40 9.28
CA ARG A 41 5.29 -11.98 8.54
C ARG A 41 4.40 -12.81 9.45
N LYS A 42 5.00 -13.69 10.25
CA LYS A 42 4.27 -14.52 11.22
C LYS A 42 3.52 -13.65 12.22
N ASN A 43 4.19 -12.64 12.79
CA ASN A 43 3.54 -11.68 13.69
C ASN A 43 2.33 -10.99 13.05
N LYS A 44 2.46 -10.49 11.82
CA LYS A 44 1.31 -9.84 11.15
C LYS A 44 0.17 -10.81 10.83
N TRP A 45 0.45 -12.07 10.53
CA TRP A 45 -0.59 -13.09 10.38
C TRP A 45 -1.37 -13.28 11.68
N PHE A 46 -0.67 -13.41 12.81
CA PHE A 46 -1.33 -13.52 14.12
C PHE A 46 -2.12 -12.26 14.47
N CYS A 47 -1.58 -11.07 14.20
CA CYS A 47 -2.32 -9.81 14.39
C CYS A 47 -3.57 -9.72 13.51
N ALA A 48 -3.51 -10.22 12.27
CA ALA A 48 -4.66 -10.23 11.37
C ALA A 48 -5.74 -11.21 11.81
N ILE A 49 -5.35 -12.41 12.29
CA ILE A 49 -6.26 -13.46 12.76
C ILE A 49 -6.76 -13.19 14.20
N LYS A 50 -6.14 -12.29 14.95
CA LYS A 50 -6.65 -11.68 16.20
C LYS A 50 -7.45 -12.64 17.11
N ARG A 51 -6.92 -13.85 17.31
CA ARG A 51 -7.50 -14.90 18.15
C ARG A 51 -6.58 -15.12 19.34
N GLU A 52 -7.17 -15.08 20.53
CA GLU A 52 -6.43 -15.21 21.79
C GLU A 52 -6.11 -16.67 22.11
N ASP A 53 -6.88 -17.61 21.58
CA ASP A 53 -6.73 -19.05 21.80
C ASP A 53 -5.70 -19.72 20.87
N MET A 54 -5.04 -18.94 20.00
CA MET A 54 -4.04 -19.46 19.09
C MET A 54 -2.65 -19.48 19.72
N ASN A 55 -2.00 -20.64 19.70
CA ASN A 55 -0.61 -20.77 20.09
C ASN A 55 0.33 -20.24 18.98
N PHE A 56 1.20 -19.29 19.31
CA PHE A 56 2.15 -18.73 18.37
C PHE A 56 3.08 -19.79 17.75
N ASP A 57 3.48 -20.80 18.50
CA ASP A 57 4.45 -21.82 18.06
C ASP A 57 3.81 -22.99 17.30
N ALA A 58 2.48 -23.06 17.27
CA ALA A 58 1.78 -24.11 16.56
C ALA A 58 1.90 -23.98 15.03
N THR A 59 2.18 -25.09 14.37
CA THR A 59 2.36 -25.18 12.91
C THR A 59 1.14 -25.77 12.19
N HIS A 60 0.12 -26.21 12.93
CA HIS A 60 -1.06 -26.90 12.38
C HIS A 60 -2.17 -25.94 11.93
N TYR A 61 -2.12 -24.65 12.31
CA TYR A 61 -3.12 -23.68 11.88
C TYR A 61 -3.06 -23.43 10.37
N ARG A 62 -4.23 -23.24 9.77
CA ARG A 62 -4.42 -23.05 8.33
C ARG A 62 -5.36 -21.89 8.04
N VAL A 63 -5.12 -21.18 6.94
CA VAL A 63 -5.99 -20.12 6.42
C VAL A 63 -6.43 -20.49 5.01
N CYS A 64 -7.73 -20.45 4.71
CA CYS A 64 -8.22 -20.79 3.37
C CYS A 64 -8.03 -19.63 2.37
N SER A 65 -8.02 -19.98 1.08
CA SER A 65 -7.86 -19.05 -0.05
C SER A 65 -8.77 -17.81 -0.03
N ASP A 66 -9.98 -17.89 0.52
CA ASP A 66 -10.93 -16.76 0.59
C ASP A 66 -10.41 -15.54 1.37
N HIS A 67 -9.37 -15.71 2.20
CA HIS A 67 -8.79 -14.62 3.00
C HIS A 67 -7.69 -13.83 2.27
N PHE A 68 -7.43 -14.16 1.00
CA PHE A 68 -6.47 -13.51 0.12
C PHE A 68 -7.16 -13.02 -1.16
N ILE A 69 -6.78 -11.85 -1.67
CA ILE A 69 -7.33 -11.25 -2.89
C ILE A 69 -7.07 -12.15 -4.11
N THR A 70 -5.84 -12.66 -4.23
CA THR A 70 -5.42 -13.57 -5.31
C THR A 70 -5.71 -15.04 -5.00
N GLY A 71 -6.37 -15.34 -3.87
CA GLY A 71 -6.62 -16.71 -3.41
C GLY A 71 -5.41 -17.42 -2.82
N LYS A 72 -4.25 -16.75 -2.69
CA LYS A 72 -3.03 -17.31 -2.09
C LYS A 72 -2.17 -16.24 -1.43
N PRO A 73 -1.34 -16.62 -0.44
CA PRO A 73 -0.38 -15.69 0.15
C PRO A 73 0.76 -15.35 -0.81
N ALA A 74 1.23 -14.10 -0.76
CA ALA A 74 2.39 -13.64 -1.53
C ALA A 74 3.71 -14.30 -1.09
N LYS A 75 4.81 -14.09 -1.82
CA LYS A 75 6.12 -14.61 -1.41
C LYS A 75 6.66 -13.86 -0.19
N LEU A 76 7.63 -14.45 0.51
CA LEU A 76 8.21 -13.86 1.72
C LEU A 76 8.79 -12.46 1.49
N PHE A 77 9.54 -12.27 0.40
CA PHE A 77 10.19 -10.99 0.07
C PHE A 77 9.24 -9.95 -0.55
N GLU A 78 8.02 -10.33 -0.92
CA GLU A 78 7.02 -9.44 -1.52
C GLU A 78 6.20 -8.71 -0.43
N LYS A 79 6.89 -8.01 0.47
CA LYS A 79 6.29 -7.38 1.67
C LYS A 79 5.23 -6.32 1.36
N SER A 80 5.32 -5.66 0.20
CA SER A 80 4.36 -4.65 -0.26
C SER A 80 3.08 -5.24 -0.87
N HIS A 81 3.06 -6.55 -1.16
CA HIS A 81 1.91 -7.20 -1.77
C HIS A 81 0.75 -7.24 -0.76
N PRO A 82 -0.50 -6.92 -1.16
CA PRO A 82 -1.62 -6.90 -0.23
C PRO A 82 -1.87 -8.29 0.39
N ASP A 83 -1.69 -9.37 -0.38
CA ASP A 83 -1.77 -10.76 0.09
C ASP A 83 -0.53 -11.27 0.84
N TRP A 84 0.38 -10.40 1.28
CA TRP A 84 1.47 -10.82 2.17
C TRP A 84 0.92 -11.38 3.49
N ILE A 85 -0.26 -10.90 3.89
CA ILE A 85 -1.04 -11.31 5.06
C ILE A 85 -2.50 -11.60 4.66
N PRO A 86 -3.23 -12.45 5.41
CA PRO A 86 -4.66 -12.58 5.22
C PRO A 86 -5.35 -11.27 5.61
N ASN A 87 -6.23 -10.78 4.73
CA ASN A 87 -6.86 -9.47 4.90
C ASN A 87 -8.32 -9.43 4.44
N GLN A 88 -8.81 -10.47 3.76
CA GLN A 88 -10.18 -10.55 3.29
C GLN A 88 -11.05 -11.33 4.28
N SER A 89 -12.29 -10.87 4.48
CA SER A 89 -13.33 -11.59 5.25
C SER A 89 -12.86 -12.13 6.61
N MET A 90 -12.13 -11.32 7.39
CA MET A 90 -11.50 -11.75 8.65
C MET A 90 -12.48 -12.00 9.82
N GLY A 91 -13.79 -11.97 9.57
CA GLY A 91 -14.82 -12.34 10.56
C GLY A 91 -15.12 -11.30 11.65
N TYR A 92 -14.34 -10.23 11.77
CA TYR A 92 -14.65 -9.13 12.68
C TYR A 92 -15.62 -8.14 12.05
N GLU A 93 -16.57 -7.66 12.83
CA GLU A 93 -17.34 -6.48 12.47
C GLU A 93 -16.35 -5.33 12.18
N LYS A 94 -16.41 -4.80 10.95
CA LYS A 94 -15.75 -3.55 10.64
C LYS A 94 -16.41 -2.50 11.54
N LYS A 95 -15.74 -2.10 12.62
CA LYS A 95 -16.07 -0.82 13.28
C LYS A 95 -16.15 0.20 12.15
N LEU A 96 -17.34 0.75 11.91
CA LEU A 96 -17.57 1.72 10.85
C LEU A 96 -16.44 2.74 10.95
N THR A 97 -15.60 2.78 9.92
CA THR A 97 -14.45 3.68 9.94
C THR A 97 -15.01 5.09 9.88
N ASP A 98 -14.61 5.93 10.83
CA ASP A 98 -14.99 7.33 10.86
C ASP A 98 -14.85 7.93 9.45
N ILE A 99 -15.95 8.50 8.94
CA ILE A 99 -16.06 9.17 7.64
C ILE A 99 -14.90 10.16 7.46
N SER A 100 -14.37 10.71 8.57
CA SER A 100 -13.19 11.55 8.61
C SER A 100 -11.94 10.92 7.97
N ARG A 101 -11.77 9.60 7.97
CA ARG A 101 -10.66 8.94 7.22
C ARG A 101 -10.89 9.01 5.71
N HIS A 102 -12.11 8.76 5.25
CA HIS A 102 -12.47 8.86 3.84
C HIS A 102 -12.36 10.30 3.34
N LYS A 103 -12.89 11.27 4.10
CA LYS A 103 -12.73 12.71 3.84
C LYS A 103 -11.26 13.10 3.71
N ARG A 104 -10.39 12.71 4.66
CA ARG A 104 -8.93 12.97 4.57
C ARG A 104 -8.27 12.36 3.34
N ALA A 105 -8.76 11.24 2.81
CA ALA A 105 -8.23 10.66 1.58
C ALA A 105 -8.62 11.50 0.36
N ILE A 106 -9.88 11.92 0.28
CA ILE A 106 -10.40 12.81 -0.76
C ILE A 106 -9.71 14.18 -0.71
N ASP A 107 -9.58 14.79 0.48
CA ASP A 107 -8.91 16.08 0.65
C ASP A 107 -7.46 16.02 0.15
N ARG A 108 -6.72 14.96 0.49
CA ARG A 108 -5.35 14.76 0.00
C ARG A 108 -5.28 14.60 -1.52
N GLN A 109 -6.28 13.96 -2.13
CA GLN A 109 -6.34 13.81 -3.58
C GLN A 109 -6.64 15.14 -4.27
N LEU A 110 -7.57 15.92 -3.72
CA LEU A 110 -7.92 17.25 -4.23
C LEU A 110 -6.73 18.21 -4.12
N VAL A 111 -6.06 18.24 -2.96
CA VAL A 111 -4.86 19.08 -2.74
C VAL A 111 -3.77 18.73 -3.74
N ARG A 112 -3.49 17.43 -3.98
CA ARG A 112 -2.52 17.00 -5.00
C ARG A 112 -2.90 17.49 -6.41
N GLY A 113 -4.17 17.33 -6.79
CA GLY A 113 -4.64 17.82 -8.09
C GLY A 113 -4.47 19.34 -8.24
N VAL A 114 -4.74 20.11 -7.18
CA VAL A 114 -4.56 21.57 -7.18
C VAL A 114 -3.08 21.94 -7.29
N THR A 115 -2.18 21.27 -6.54
CA THR A 115 -0.74 21.54 -6.61
C THR A 115 -0.17 21.23 -7.99
N ASP A 116 -0.61 20.13 -8.62
CA ASP A 116 -0.18 19.74 -9.96
C ASP A 116 -0.64 20.77 -11.02
N ILE A 117 -1.84 21.36 -10.84
CA ILE A 117 -2.36 22.41 -11.74
C ILE A 117 -1.57 23.71 -11.56
N ILE A 118 -1.30 24.13 -10.32
CA ILE A 118 -0.52 25.36 -10.04
C ILE A 118 0.87 25.24 -10.66
N GLN A 119 1.55 24.12 -10.44
CA GLN A 119 2.88 23.89 -10.97
C GLN A 119 2.90 23.93 -12.51
N LYS A 120 1.92 23.28 -13.17
CA LYS A 120 1.78 23.36 -14.64
C LYS A 120 1.55 24.78 -15.14
N LYS A 121 0.80 25.59 -14.40
CA LYS A 121 0.51 26.98 -14.77
C LYS A 121 1.76 27.86 -14.66
N GLU A 122 2.54 27.66 -13.60
CA GLU A 122 3.83 28.33 -13.42
C GLU A 122 4.81 27.94 -14.53
N GLU A 123 4.93 26.65 -14.85
CA GLU A 123 5.76 26.14 -15.95
C GLU A 123 5.37 26.74 -17.32
N LEU A 124 4.07 26.86 -17.63
CA LEU A 124 3.60 27.52 -18.86
C LEU A 124 3.92 29.03 -18.90
N GLN A 125 3.90 29.71 -17.75
CA GLN A 125 4.17 31.15 -17.68
C GLN A 125 5.65 31.48 -17.91
N VAL A 126 6.58 30.63 -17.46
CA VAL A 126 8.03 30.85 -17.66
C VAL A 126 8.40 30.76 -19.15
N VAL A 127 7.72 29.92 -19.93
CA VAL A 127 7.99 29.76 -21.37
C VAL A 127 7.47 30.94 -22.20
N ALA A 128 6.50 31.70 -21.68
CA ALA A 128 5.83 32.79 -22.40
C ALA A 128 6.42 34.19 -22.16
N ALA A 129 7.44 34.35 -21.30
CA ALA A 129 8.08 35.65 -21.09
C ALA A 129 9.10 35.92 -22.21
N PRO A 130 8.87 36.88 -23.13
CA PRO A 130 9.87 37.23 -24.13
C PRO A 130 11.09 37.89 -23.46
N PRO A 131 12.33 37.64 -23.93
CA PRO A 131 13.49 38.38 -23.45
C PRO A 131 13.28 39.86 -23.75
N SER A 132 13.30 40.70 -22.71
CA SER A 132 13.20 42.15 -22.84
C SER A 132 14.43 42.66 -23.60
N VAL A 133 14.23 43.11 -24.84
CA VAL A 133 15.27 43.81 -25.60
C VAL A 133 15.27 45.27 -25.16
N ASP A 134 16.35 45.72 -24.51
CA ASP A 134 16.52 47.10 -24.03
C ASP A 134 16.64 48.08 -25.21
N LEU A 135 15.59 48.88 -25.44
CA LEU A 135 15.55 49.90 -26.48
C LEU A 135 16.01 51.26 -25.93
N LYS A 136 17.32 51.45 -25.76
CA LYS A 136 17.91 52.77 -25.43
C LYS A 136 19.26 53.00 -26.10
N ASP A 137 19.33 53.06 -27.44
CA ASP A 137 20.53 53.52 -28.17
C ASP A 137 20.20 54.10 -29.56
N SER A 138 19.31 55.11 -29.66
CA SER A 138 18.98 55.72 -30.97
C SER A 138 18.76 57.24 -30.97
N VAL A 139 19.45 58.02 -30.14
CA VAL A 139 19.36 59.51 -30.19
C VAL A 139 20.72 60.22 -30.35
N LEU A 140 21.76 59.52 -30.82
CA LEU A 140 23.08 60.15 -31.06
C LEU A 140 23.57 60.12 -32.51
N TYR A 141 22.72 59.76 -33.47
CA TYR A 141 23.09 59.82 -34.88
C TYR A 141 22.00 60.51 -35.70
N SER A 142 22.01 61.85 -35.67
CA SER A 142 21.58 62.76 -36.75
C SER A 142 21.26 64.14 -36.14
N ILE A 143 22.26 65.01 -36.04
CA ILE A 143 22.24 66.45 -36.37
C ILE A 143 23.70 66.91 -36.19
N ASN A 144 24.50 66.58 -37.19
CA ASN A 144 25.79 67.20 -37.49
C ASN A 144 25.96 67.11 -39.00
N VAL A 145 25.11 67.83 -39.75
CA VAL A 145 25.32 68.12 -41.17
C VAL A 145 24.75 69.52 -41.45
N ILE A 146 25.69 70.47 -41.47
CA ILE A 146 25.72 71.78 -42.16
C ILE A 146 24.88 72.91 -41.55
#